data_AF-A0A9D6YJM5-F1
#
_entry.id   AF-A0A9D6YJM5-F1
#
_cell.length_a   1.000
_cell.length_b   1.000
_cell.length_c   1.000
_cell.angle_alpha   90.00
_cell.angle_beta   90.00
_cell.angle_gamma   90.00
#
_symmetry.space_group_name_H-M   'P 1'
#
loop_
_entity.id
_entity.type
_entity.pdbx_description
1 polymer ?
#
loop_
_entity_poly.entity_id
_entity_poly.type
_entity_poly.pdbx_seq_one_letter_code
_entity_poly.pdbx_strand_id
1 'polypeptide(L)'
;MIPPLMEDAAAIADLPQWVARYARQENLFADGDRVLVAVSGGPDSVALLRLLHRLIPELNLELGVAHFDHGLRGRESREEAEFVAALAESLSLPVFLGEGDTRELARREKISLQMAARRLRLQFLKDTCCRYTFQKLALGHTADDQVELFFLRLLRGAGPEGLAGMPPATPEGLVRPLLAVGKEVILAWLQRESFSYCQDPSNLQRDYLRNRLRLDLLPQLRQYNPRIREAVWRAQALLQEEERVLLPEVARAWAEVGEALAPDFYRLHLPKFLQLPVALQKLVLRSVLQKILEEYPLSTAQVGGVLDLAQAWKSGGQVSLGTCRVARAGAELHIFRRLPAPPRDSGTLPSCPGLFEAGGWNWRLTSQAYLPEAPRPQETHLVWLDRDRVEFPIEIRYFQPGDRFWATGAPGARKLQDFLVDNKIPRWLRAYIPLVLSEGRIIWVPGLRLAEPVKLTGKSRNFLEMEISPGNADTRRLWEMLRACRQGAAGAPGAKKLQDFLVDNKIPRWLRAYIPIFLPGPWACCTWPPFSRVRDVKSTSWIAWIPPMHVPGPSGPEDTPRRFCPPRRRCKASPGATAVTASVKRIFRRAWRHCRRRRTPSLSPPS
;
A
#
# COMPACT_ATOMS: atom_id res chain seq x y z
N MET A 1 -28.52 13.01 11.67
CA MET A 1 -29.66 12.22 12.16
C MET A 1 -29.62 10.86 11.49
N ILE A 2 -29.76 9.77 12.25
CA ILE A 2 -29.85 8.42 11.69
C ILE A 2 -31.17 8.33 10.91
N PRO A 3 -31.17 7.96 9.62
CA PRO A 3 -32.40 7.79 8.86
C PRO A 3 -33.28 6.73 9.53
N PRO A 4 -34.58 7.01 9.75
CA PRO A 4 -35.48 6.05 10.39
C PRO A 4 -35.59 4.79 9.55
N LEU A 5 -35.73 3.62 10.17
CA LEU A 5 -35.99 2.38 9.45
C LEU A 5 -37.49 2.31 9.12
N MET A 6 -37.85 2.10 7.85
CA MET A 6 -39.24 1.95 7.44
C MET A 6 -39.66 0.48 7.54
N GLU A 7 -40.32 0.13 8.64
CA GLU A 7 -40.78 -1.24 8.93
C GLU A 7 -42.31 -1.40 8.92
N ASP A 8 -43.04 -0.31 9.13
CA ASP A 8 -44.49 -0.37 9.28
C ASP A 8 -45.21 -0.41 7.92
N ALA A 9 -45.90 -1.51 7.64
CA ALA A 9 -46.75 -1.67 6.47
C ALA A 9 -47.95 -0.69 6.49
N ALA A 10 -48.32 -0.08 7.61
CA ALA A 10 -49.32 0.98 7.62
C ALA A 10 -48.86 2.26 6.87
N ALA A 11 -47.54 2.45 6.70
CA ALA A 11 -46.95 3.64 6.08
C ALA A 11 -46.71 3.50 4.55
N ILE A 12 -47.23 2.46 3.89
CA ILE A 12 -47.00 2.15 2.46
C ILE A 12 -47.29 3.34 1.52
N ALA A 13 -48.30 4.17 1.83
CA ALA A 13 -48.70 5.29 0.98
C ALA A 13 -47.61 6.37 0.83
N ASP A 14 -46.71 6.48 1.82
CA ASP A 14 -45.60 7.44 1.84
C ASP A 14 -44.30 6.83 1.31
N LEU A 15 -44.30 5.57 0.83
CA LEU A 15 -43.06 4.87 0.45
C LEU A 15 -42.25 5.62 -0.64
N PRO A 16 -42.84 6.11 -1.76
CA PRO A 16 -42.08 6.87 -2.76
C PRO A 16 -41.43 8.13 -2.17
N GLN A 17 -42.19 8.93 -1.42
CA GLN A 17 -41.71 10.17 -0.81
C GLN A 17 -40.67 9.90 0.29
N TRP A 18 -40.83 8.82 1.05
CA TRP A 18 -39.87 8.35 2.02
C TRP A 18 -38.53 8.00 1.35
N VAL A 19 -38.56 7.23 0.25
CA VAL A 19 -37.37 6.88 -0.53
C VAL A 19 -36.72 8.11 -1.15
N ALA A 20 -37.50 9.07 -1.65
CA ALA A 20 -36.95 10.34 -2.16
C ALA A 20 -36.22 11.14 -1.07
N ARG A 21 -36.80 11.23 0.14
CA ARG A 21 -36.15 11.88 1.29
C ARG A 21 -34.87 11.16 1.70
N TYR A 22 -34.90 9.82 1.78
CA TYR A 22 -33.74 9.00 2.09
C TYR A 22 -32.63 9.18 1.04
N ALA A 23 -32.99 9.18 -0.25
CA ALA A 23 -32.04 9.37 -1.35
C ALA A 23 -31.35 10.74 -1.29
N ARG A 24 -32.08 11.81 -0.95
CA ARG A 24 -31.50 13.14 -0.72
C ARG A 24 -30.60 13.18 0.51
N GLN A 25 -31.05 12.60 1.63
CA GLN A 25 -30.29 12.59 2.89
C GLN A 25 -28.93 11.89 2.74
N GLU A 26 -28.89 10.76 2.02
CA GLU A 26 -27.66 10.00 1.77
C GLU A 26 -26.93 10.44 0.49
N ASN A 27 -27.37 11.51 -0.20
CA ASN A 27 -26.82 12.01 -1.46
C ASN A 27 -26.60 10.91 -2.51
N LEU A 28 -27.61 10.05 -2.71
CA LEU A 28 -27.50 8.90 -3.62
C LEU A 28 -27.38 9.33 -5.09
N PHE A 29 -28.13 10.36 -5.47
CA PHE A 29 -28.25 10.84 -6.85
C PHE A 29 -27.96 12.35 -6.93
N ALA A 30 -27.37 12.76 -8.05
CA ALA A 30 -27.29 14.14 -8.51
C ALA A 30 -28.35 14.40 -9.59
N ASP A 31 -28.65 15.69 -9.80
CA ASP A 31 -29.58 16.14 -10.85
C ASP A 31 -29.07 15.72 -12.24
N GLY A 32 -29.90 15.04 -13.02
CA GLY A 32 -29.55 14.54 -14.36
C GLY A 32 -28.73 13.25 -14.37
N ASP A 33 -28.56 12.56 -13.24
CA ASP A 33 -27.83 11.28 -13.21
C ASP A 33 -28.51 10.22 -14.09
N ARG A 34 -27.69 9.51 -14.88
CA ARG A 34 -28.11 8.29 -15.58
C ARG A 34 -27.85 7.09 -14.66
N VAL A 35 -28.92 6.39 -14.30
CA VAL A 35 -28.91 5.30 -13.33
C VAL A 35 -29.24 3.96 -14.00
N LEU A 36 -28.31 3.01 -13.93
CA LEU A 36 -28.55 1.63 -14.30
C LEU A 36 -29.15 0.87 -13.12
N VAL A 37 -30.35 0.32 -13.27
CA VAL A 37 -31.05 -0.46 -12.24
C VAL A 37 -30.83 -1.94 -12.49
N ALA A 38 -30.23 -2.66 -11.55
CA ALA A 38 -30.03 -4.10 -11.67
C ALA A 38 -31.30 -4.87 -11.25
N VAL A 39 -31.99 -5.46 -12.21
CA VAL A 39 -33.28 -6.12 -12.01
C VAL A 39 -33.15 -7.62 -12.21
N SER A 40 -33.46 -8.41 -11.18
CA SER A 40 -33.41 -9.88 -11.23
C SER A 40 -34.78 -10.53 -11.36
N GLY A 41 -35.85 -9.77 -11.57
CA GLY A 41 -37.24 -10.26 -11.60
C GLY A 41 -37.86 -10.48 -10.22
N GLY A 42 -37.07 -10.53 -9.16
CA GLY A 42 -37.55 -10.67 -7.78
C GLY A 42 -38.19 -9.40 -7.23
N PRO A 43 -38.97 -9.51 -6.12
CA PRO A 43 -39.81 -8.43 -5.59
C PRO A 43 -39.01 -7.16 -5.26
N ASP A 44 -37.87 -7.30 -4.60
CA ASP A 44 -37.05 -6.15 -4.16
C ASP A 44 -36.52 -5.34 -5.36
N SER A 45 -36.16 -6.03 -6.44
CA SER A 45 -35.63 -5.40 -7.65
C SER A 45 -36.72 -4.77 -8.54
N VAL A 46 -37.90 -5.40 -8.60
CA VAL A 46 -39.08 -4.84 -9.29
C VAL A 46 -39.58 -3.60 -8.55
N ALA A 47 -39.63 -3.65 -7.22
CA ALA A 47 -40.01 -2.50 -6.40
C ALA A 47 -39.04 -1.34 -6.59
N LEU A 48 -37.73 -1.60 -6.57
CA LEU A 48 -36.71 -0.59 -6.84
C LEU A 48 -36.94 0.11 -8.18
N LEU A 49 -37.13 -0.66 -9.26
CA LEU A 49 -37.34 -0.10 -10.60
C LEU A 49 -38.60 0.79 -10.64
N ARG A 50 -39.73 0.28 -10.14
CA ARG A 50 -41.01 1.01 -10.14
C ARG A 50 -40.95 2.27 -9.28
N LEU A 51 -40.29 2.22 -8.12
CA LEU A 51 -40.10 3.38 -7.24
C LEU A 51 -39.23 4.45 -7.91
N LEU A 52 -38.07 4.07 -8.45
CA LEU A 52 -37.21 5.04 -9.15
C LEU A 52 -37.90 5.63 -10.37
N HIS A 53 -38.63 4.83 -11.15
CA HIS A 53 -39.39 5.32 -12.30
C HIS A 53 -40.43 6.37 -11.88
N ARG A 54 -41.17 6.12 -10.80
CA ARG A 54 -42.14 7.09 -10.25
C ARG A 54 -41.47 8.37 -9.74
N LEU A 55 -40.22 8.28 -9.30
CA LEU A 55 -39.45 9.40 -8.77
C LEU A 55 -38.63 10.14 -9.85
N ILE A 56 -38.66 9.73 -11.12
CA ILE A 56 -37.97 10.41 -12.23
C ILE A 56 -38.26 11.93 -12.23
N PRO A 57 -39.52 12.41 -12.15
CA PRO A 57 -39.79 13.84 -12.21
C PRO A 57 -39.26 14.62 -11.01
N GLU A 58 -39.16 13.97 -9.84
CA GLU A 58 -38.76 14.60 -8.59
C GLU A 58 -37.24 14.60 -8.39
N LEU A 59 -36.56 13.58 -8.89
CA LEU A 59 -35.10 13.39 -8.76
C LEU A 59 -34.34 13.71 -10.06
N ASN A 60 -35.05 13.99 -11.16
CA ASN A 60 -34.52 14.26 -12.49
C ASN A 60 -33.50 13.21 -12.95
N LEU A 61 -33.96 11.95 -13.08
CA LEU A 61 -33.10 10.80 -13.39
C LEU A 61 -33.40 10.24 -14.78
N GLU A 62 -32.37 9.73 -15.45
CA GLU A 62 -32.53 8.87 -16.62
C GLU A 62 -32.25 7.41 -16.23
N LEU A 63 -33.21 6.51 -16.46
CA LEU A 63 -33.08 5.12 -16.02
C LEU A 63 -32.75 4.17 -17.17
N GLY A 64 -31.93 3.18 -16.89
CA GLY A 64 -31.79 1.97 -17.71
C GLY A 64 -31.93 0.72 -16.87
N VAL A 65 -32.36 -0.38 -17.48
CA VAL A 65 -32.58 -1.66 -16.81
C VAL A 65 -31.52 -2.65 -17.24
N ALA A 66 -30.86 -3.32 -16.30
CA ALA A 66 -29.93 -4.40 -16.58
C ALA A 66 -30.34 -5.69 -15.89
N HIS A 67 -30.39 -6.78 -16.66
CA HIS A 67 -30.62 -8.13 -16.17
C HIS A 67 -29.45 -9.04 -16.58
N PHE A 68 -29.05 -9.94 -15.68
CA PHE A 68 -27.98 -10.89 -15.95
C PHE A 68 -28.46 -12.31 -15.67
N ASP A 69 -28.51 -13.13 -16.70
CA ASP A 69 -28.78 -14.56 -16.62
C ASP A 69 -27.48 -15.33 -16.31
N HIS A 70 -27.54 -16.14 -15.26
CA HIS A 70 -26.44 -16.97 -14.76
C HIS A 70 -26.32 -18.34 -15.49
N GLY A 71 -27.25 -18.67 -16.40
CA GLY A 71 -27.27 -19.91 -17.17
C GLY A 71 -27.48 -21.18 -16.31
N LEU A 72 -27.95 -21.03 -15.07
CA LEU A 72 -27.99 -22.11 -14.09
C LEU A 72 -29.29 -22.93 -14.12
N ARG A 73 -30.41 -22.33 -14.53
CA ARG A 73 -31.75 -22.94 -14.44
C ARG A 73 -32.48 -23.05 -15.79
N GLY A 74 -31.81 -22.71 -16.90
CA GLY A 74 -32.33 -22.88 -18.25
C GLY A 74 -33.64 -22.13 -18.48
N ARG A 75 -34.78 -22.84 -18.34
CA ARG A 75 -36.11 -22.30 -18.66
C ARG A 75 -36.58 -21.22 -17.69
N GLU A 76 -36.39 -21.39 -16.37
CA GLU A 76 -36.79 -20.39 -15.37
C GLU A 76 -36.05 -19.06 -15.58
N SER A 77 -34.75 -19.12 -15.88
CA SER A 77 -33.93 -17.92 -16.09
C SER A 77 -34.32 -17.18 -17.38
N ARG A 78 -34.73 -17.91 -18.42
CA ARG A 78 -35.27 -17.31 -19.64
C ARG A 78 -36.61 -16.61 -19.41
N GLU A 79 -37.51 -17.23 -18.66
CA GLU A 79 -38.80 -16.63 -18.28
C GLU A 79 -38.60 -15.36 -17.42
N GLU A 80 -37.60 -15.34 -16.52
CA GLU A 80 -37.21 -14.15 -15.76
C GLU A 80 -36.68 -13.03 -16.68
N ALA A 81 -35.82 -13.35 -17.65
CA ALA A 81 -35.29 -12.37 -18.59
C ALA A 81 -36.39 -11.78 -19.49
N GLU A 82 -37.31 -12.61 -19.98
CA GLU A 82 -38.47 -12.19 -20.77
C GLU A 82 -39.41 -11.30 -19.93
N PHE A 83 -39.65 -11.65 -18.67
CA PHE A 83 -40.42 -10.82 -17.74
C PHE A 83 -39.78 -9.45 -17.51
N VAL A 84 -38.46 -9.39 -17.28
CA VAL A 84 -37.76 -8.11 -17.05
C VAL A 84 -37.73 -7.26 -18.32
N ALA A 85 -37.59 -7.86 -19.50
CA ALA A 85 -37.67 -7.16 -20.77
C ALA A 85 -39.07 -6.53 -20.97
N ALA A 86 -40.13 -7.30 -20.78
CA ALA A 86 -41.51 -6.81 -20.87
C ALA A 86 -41.79 -5.71 -19.83
N LEU A 87 -41.26 -5.84 -18.62
CA LEU A 87 -41.38 -4.83 -17.57
C LEU A 87 -40.71 -3.51 -17.97
N ALA A 88 -39.49 -3.57 -18.51
CA ALA A 88 -38.77 -2.38 -18.97
C ALA A 88 -39.47 -1.71 -20.16
N GLU A 89 -39.97 -2.50 -21.11
CA GLU A 89 -40.73 -2.01 -22.27
C GLU A 89 -42.04 -1.32 -21.83
N SER A 90 -42.76 -1.89 -20.86
CA SER A 90 -43.97 -1.28 -20.29
C SER A 90 -43.74 0.08 -19.62
N LEU A 91 -42.49 0.37 -19.26
CA LEU A 91 -42.04 1.61 -18.64
C LEU A 91 -41.31 2.53 -19.62
N SER A 92 -41.22 2.15 -20.91
CA SER A 92 -40.46 2.88 -21.94
C SER A 92 -38.98 3.10 -21.56
N LEU A 93 -38.34 2.10 -20.92
CA LEU A 93 -36.95 2.17 -20.49
C LEU A 93 -36.03 1.26 -21.32
N PRO A 94 -34.77 1.66 -21.60
CA PRO A 94 -33.80 0.80 -22.26
C PRO A 94 -33.45 -0.40 -21.40
N VAL A 95 -33.40 -1.60 -22.01
CA VAL A 95 -33.05 -2.86 -21.34
C VAL A 95 -31.75 -3.45 -21.89
N PHE A 96 -30.91 -3.91 -20.98
CA PHE A 96 -29.65 -4.58 -21.26
C PHE A 96 -29.68 -5.98 -20.66
N LEU A 97 -29.65 -6.99 -21.53
CA LEU A 97 -29.63 -8.39 -21.13
C LEU A 97 -28.20 -8.93 -21.28
N GLY A 98 -27.69 -9.55 -20.21
CA GLY A 98 -26.42 -10.25 -20.20
C GLY A 98 -26.61 -11.72 -19.87
N GLU A 99 -25.73 -12.57 -20.40
CA GLU A 99 -25.68 -14.01 -20.13
C GLU A 99 -24.23 -14.40 -19.82
N GLY A 100 -24.02 -15.41 -18.97
CA GLY A 100 -22.70 -16.01 -18.81
C GLY A 100 -22.68 -17.37 -18.15
N ASP A 101 -21.73 -18.22 -18.60
CA ASP A 101 -21.53 -19.56 -18.04
C ASP A 101 -20.81 -19.50 -16.69
N THR A 102 -21.60 -19.58 -15.63
CA THR A 102 -21.11 -19.62 -14.25
C THR A 102 -20.30 -20.88 -13.91
N ARG A 103 -20.57 -22.00 -14.58
CA ARG A 103 -19.88 -23.29 -14.32
C ARG A 103 -18.48 -23.26 -14.91
N GLU A 104 -18.31 -22.71 -16.10
CA GLU A 104 -17.00 -22.55 -16.73
C GLU A 104 -16.09 -21.66 -15.88
N LEU A 105 -16.58 -20.48 -15.47
CA LEU A 105 -15.81 -19.55 -14.64
C LEU A 105 -15.42 -20.17 -13.29
N ALA A 106 -16.36 -20.84 -12.63
CA ALA A 106 -16.11 -21.51 -11.34
C ALA A 106 -15.00 -22.56 -11.45
N ARG A 107 -14.99 -23.35 -12.53
CA ARG A 107 -13.94 -24.36 -12.80
C ARG A 107 -12.59 -23.71 -13.07
N ARG A 108 -12.56 -22.69 -13.93
CA ARG A 108 -11.32 -22.00 -14.34
C ARG A 108 -10.65 -21.31 -13.15
N GLU A 109 -11.43 -20.61 -12.33
CA GLU A 109 -10.92 -19.80 -11.22
C GLU A 109 -10.92 -20.53 -9.87
N LYS A 110 -11.44 -21.77 -9.82
CA LYS A 110 -11.55 -22.59 -8.61
C LYS A 110 -12.30 -21.88 -7.49
N ILE A 111 -13.39 -21.19 -7.84
CA ILE A 111 -14.29 -20.49 -6.92
C ILE A 111 -15.64 -21.19 -6.86
N SER A 112 -16.45 -20.90 -5.83
CA SER A 112 -17.80 -21.45 -5.76
C SER A 112 -18.69 -20.91 -6.88
N LEU A 113 -19.70 -21.69 -7.29
CA LEU A 113 -20.67 -21.26 -8.31
C LEU A 113 -21.33 -19.92 -7.98
N GLN A 114 -21.62 -19.67 -6.69
CA GLN A 114 -22.18 -18.39 -6.24
C GLN A 114 -21.21 -17.22 -6.38
N MET A 115 -19.92 -17.44 -6.09
CA MET A 115 -18.90 -16.41 -6.29
C MET A 115 -18.69 -16.12 -7.77
N ALA A 116 -18.67 -17.15 -8.62
CA ALA A 116 -18.60 -17.01 -10.07
C ALA A 116 -19.79 -16.24 -10.63
N ALA A 117 -21.02 -16.62 -10.22
CA ALA A 117 -22.26 -15.93 -10.57
C ALA A 117 -22.24 -14.46 -10.17
N ARG A 118 -21.85 -14.16 -8.92
CA ARG A 118 -21.73 -12.79 -8.42
C ARG A 118 -20.70 -11.98 -9.22
N ARG A 119 -19.56 -12.58 -9.55
CA ARG A 119 -18.47 -11.93 -10.29
C ARG A 119 -18.90 -11.58 -11.71
N LEU A 120 -19.46 -12.54 -12.46
CA LEU A 120 -19.96 -12.30 -13.82
C LEU A 120 -21.04 -11.22 -13.84
N ARG A 121 -22.00 -11.28 -12.90
CA ARG A 121 -23.06 -10.27 -12.80
C ARG A 121 -22.49 -8.88 -12.53
N LEU A 122 -21.58 -8.74 -11.57
CA LEU A 122 -20.98 -7.44 -11.26
C LEU A 122 -20.13 -6.92 -12.42
N GLN A 123 -19.41 -7.80 -13.12
CA GLN A 123 -18.63 -7.44 -14.30
C GLN A 123 -19.54 -6.93 -15.41
N PHE A 124 -20.58 -7.68 -15.77
CA PHE A 124 -21.58 -7.26 -16.77
C PHE A 124 -22.22 -5.91 -16.42
N LEU A 125 -22.63 -5.70 -15.16
CA LEU A 125 -23.24 -4.44 -14.73
C LEU A 125 -22.25 -3.27 -14.86
N LYS A 126 -20.99 -3.46 -14.45
CA LYS A 126 -19.95 -2.43 -14.59
C LYS A 126 -19.64 -2.13 -16.06
N ASP A 127 -19.48 -3.16 -16.88
CA ASP A 127 -19.20 -3.02 -18.31
C ASP A 127 -20.34 -2.27 -19.02
N THR A 128 -21.59 -2.55 -18.63
CA THR A 128 -22.79 -1.85 -19.14
C THR A 128 -22.79 -0.39 -18.70
N CYS A 129 -22.49 -0.10 -17.43
CA CYS A 129 -22.35 1.28 -16.95
C CYS A 129 -21.31 2.06 -17.75
N CYS A 130 -20.14 1.47 -18.00
CA CYS A 130 -19.07 2.12 -18.77
C CYS A 130 -19.46 2.32 -20.24
N ARG A 131 -20.02 1.29 -20.90
CA ARG A 131 -20.35 1.31 -22.32
C ARG A 131 -21.44 2.32 -22.66
N TYR A 132 -22.43 2.45 -21.79
CA TYR A 132 -23.59 3.33 -21.99
C TYR A 132 -23.58 4.53 -21.05
N THR A 133 -22.43 4.89 -20.49
CA THR A 133 -22.21 6.11 -19.69
C THR A 133 -23.23 6.33 -18.57
N PHE A 134 -23.57 5.27 -17.82
CA PHE A 134 -24.33 5.39 -16.58
C PHE A 134 -23.41 5.79 -15.42
N GLN A 135 -23.78 6.85 -14.69
CA GLN A 135 -23.01 7.35 -13.54
C GLN A 135 -23.27 6.51 -12.28
N LYS A 136 -24.47 5.91 -12.18
CA LYS A 136 -24.91 5.19 -10.99
C LYS A 136 -25.38 3.78 -11.31
N LEU A 137 -25.12 2.85 -10.39
CA LEU A 137 -25.65 1.47 -10.41
C LEU A 137 -26.54 1.25 -9.18
N ALA A 138 -27.85 1.13 -9.37
CA ALA A 138 -28.81 0.90 -8.31
C ALA A 138 -29.06 -0.60 -8.06
N LEU A 139 -28.92 -1.03 -6.81
CA LEU A 139 -29.18 -2.40 -6.36
C LEU A 139 -30.32 -2.47 -5.34
N GLY A 140 -31.21 -3.45 -5.47
CA GLY A 140 -32.37 -3.67 -4.62
C GLY A 140 -32.06 -4.32 -3.27
N HIS A 141 -31.00 -3.90 -2.59
CA HIS A 141 -30.71 -4.37 -1.23
C HIS A 141 -31.62 -3.66 -0.22
N THR A 142 -32.12 -4.42 0.74
CA THR A 142 -33.12 -4.03 1.73
C THR A 142 -32.56 -3.98 3.15
N ALA A 143 -33.36 -3.54 4.11
CA ALA A 143 -32.99 -3.57 5.53
C ALA A 143 -32.80 -5.00 6.05
N ASP A 144 -33.55 -5.97 5.53
CA ASP A 144 -33.38 -7.38 5.89
C ASP A 144 -32.00 -7.90 5.45
N ASP A 145 -31.53 -7.50 4.27
CA ASP A 145 -30.19 -7.86 3.79
C ASP A 145 -29.09 -7.32 4.73
N GLN A 146 -29.28 -6.13 5.30
CA GLN A 146 -28.35 -5.52 6.24
C GLN A 146 -28.25 -6.30 7.55
N VAL A 147 -29.39 -6.70 8.10
CA VAL A 147 -29.45 -7.46 9.34
C VAL A 147 -28.87 -8.85 9.17
N GLU A 148 -29.18 -9.53 8.07
CA GLU A 148 -28.55 -10.80 7.73
C GLU A 148 -27.03 -10.66 7.60
N LEU A 149 -26.56 -9.61 6.91
CA LEU A 149 -25.13 -9.33 6.76
C LEU A 149 -24.46 -9.04 8.10
N PHE A 150 -25.12 -8.30 8.99
CA PHE A 150 -24.63 -8.01 10.34
C PHE A 150 -24.31 -9.31 11.09
N PHE A 151 -25.28 -10.23 11.18
CA PHE A 151 -25.08 -11.49 11.91
C PHE A 151 -24.08 -12.41 11.20
N LEU A 152 -24.08 -12.46 9.85
CA LEU A 152 -23.05 -13.20 9.11
C LEU A 152 -21.65 -12.71 9.43
N ARG A 153 -21.45 -11.38 9.51
CA ARG A 153 -20.14 -10.78 9.80
C ARG A 153 -19.79 -10.91 11.29
N LEU A 154 -20.76 -10.79 12.19
CA LEU A 154 -20.59 -11.01 13.62
C LEU A 154 -20.13 -12.43 13.94
N LEU A 155 -20.79 -13.44 13.37
CA LEU A 155 -20.41 -14.86 13.53
C LEU A 155 -19.03 -15.18 12.97
N ARG A 156 -18.54 -14.38 12.01
CA ARG A 156 -17.18 -14.48 11.45
C ARG A 156 -16.14 -13.69 12.24
N GLY A 157 -16.53 -13.01 13.31
CA GLY A 157 -15.63 -12.18 14.12
C GLY A 157 -15.18 -10.90 13.43
N ALA A 158 -16.03 -10.30 12.59
CA ALA A 158 -15.72 -9.03 11.94
C ALA A 158 -15.58 -7.88 12.95
N GLY A 159 -14.67 -6.95 12.67
CA GLY A 159 -14.52 -5.71 13.43
C GLY A 159 -15.54 -4.62 13.04
N PRO A 160 -15.41 -3.40 13.61
CA PRO A 160 -16.35 -2.29 13.41
C PRO A 160 -16.71 -1.99 11.95
N GLU A 161 -15.72 -1.81 11.08
CA GLU A 161 -15.90 -1.60 9.62
C GLU A 161 -16.74 -2.72 8.97
N GLY A 162 -16.51 -3.98 9.37
CA GLY A 162 -17.30 -5.09 8.88
C GLY A 162 -18.73 -5.03 9.43
N LEU A 163 -18.90 -4.75 10.72
CA LEU A 163 -20.22 -4.71 11.34
C LEU A 163 -21.06 -3.53 10.85
N ALA A 164 -20.44 -2.44 10.38
CA ALA A 164 -21.11 -1.28 9.77
C ALA A 164 -22.02 -1.63 8.59
N GLY A 165 -21.89 -2.82 8.00
CA GLY A 165 -22.82 -3.33 6.99
C GLY A 165 -22.49 -2.86 5.58
N MET A 166 -23.52 -2.70 4.74
CA MET A 166 -23.40 -2.09 3.41
C MET A 166 -23.59 -0.58 3.52
N PRO A 167 -22.76 0.25 2.86
CA PRO A 167 -23.03 1.68 2.79
C PRO A 167 -24.19 1.97 1.81
N PRO A 168 -24.96 3.06 2.01
CA PRO A 168 -26.02 3.49 1.09
C PRO A 168 -25.50 3.78 -0.33
N ALA A 169 -24.33 4.42 -0.43
CA ALA A 169 -23.62 4.69 -1.67
C ALA A 169 -22.15 4.29 -1.54
N THR A 170 -21.52 3.88 -2.65
CA THR A 170 -20.08 3.67 -2.73
C THR A 170 -19.42 4.73 -3.62
N PRO A 171 -18.11 5.01 -3.45
CA PRO A 171 -17.40 5.97 -4.29
C PRO A 171 -17.44 5.64 -5.79
N GLU A 172 -17.61 4.36 -6.15
CA GLU A 172 -17.68 3.88 -7.54
C GLU A 172 -19.08 4.08 -8.18
N GLY A 173 -20.02 4.72 -7.48
CA GLY A 173 -21.35 5.02 -8.00
C GLY A 173 -22.41 3.93 -7.75
N LEU A 174 -22.13 2.91 -6.93
CA LEU A 174 -23.13 1.92 -6.55
C LEU A 174 -24.03 2.49 -5.45
N VAL A 175 -25.35 2.49 -5.68
CA VAL A 175 -26.36 3.04 -4.75
C VAL A 175 -27.38 1.98 -4.33
N ARG A 176 -27.90 2.10 -3.11
CA ARG A 176 -28.89 1.18 -2.51
C ARG A 176 -30.09 1.96 -1.94
N PRO A 177 -31.04 2.39 -2.78
CA PRO A 177 -32.15 3.24 -2.32
C PRO A 177 -33.11 2.60 -1.31
N LEU A 178 -33.19 1.26 -1.28
CA LEU A 178 -34.10 0.51 -0.40
C LEU A 178 -33.43 0.00 0.89
N LEU A 179 -32.20 0.42 1.16
CA LEU A 179 -31.38 -0.18 2.22
C LEU A 179 -31.97 -0.02 3.63
N ALA A 180 -32.83 0.97 3.80
CA ALA A 180 -33.52 1.32 5.04
C ALA A 180 -35.02 0.94 5.02
N VAL A 181 -35.45 0.16 4.02
CA VAL A 181 -36.83 -0.29 3.85
C VAL A 181 -36.91 -1.78 4.16
N GLY A 182 -37.84 -2.16 5.03
CA GLY A 182 -38.13 -3.55 5.35
C GLY A 182 -38.81 -4.29 4.20
N LYS A 183 -38.50 -5.58 4.05
CA LYS A 183 -39.08 -6.41 2.98
C LYS A 183 -40.61 -6.51 3.05
N GLU A 184 -41.17 -6.47 4.26
CA GLU A 184 -42.62 -6.50 4.49
C GLU A 184 -43.31 -5.27 3.87
N VAL A 185 -42.71 -4.09 3.97
CA VAL A 185 -43.21 -2.84 3.35
C VAL A 185 -43.16 -2.93 1.83
N ILE A 186 -42.08 -3.49 1.28
CA ILE A 186 -41.89 -3.69 -0.17
C ILE A 186 -42.99 -4.61 -0.73
N LEU A 187 -43.21 -5.76 -0.10
CA LEU A 187 -44.22 -6.72 -0.55
C LEU A 187 -45.63 -6.14 -0.47
N ALA A 188 -45.94 -5.43 0.62
CA ALA A 188 -47.25 -4.83 0.79
C ALA A 188 -47.50 -3.68 -0.21
N TRP A 189 -46.46 -2.92 -0.57
CA TRP A 189 -46.55 -1.91 -1.64
C TRP A 189 -46.79 -2.54 -3.01
N LEU A 190 -46.03 -3.59 -3.36
CA LEU A 190 -46.23 -4.33 -4.62
C LEU A 190 -47.64 -4.91 -4.71
N GLN A 191 -48.16 -5.46 -3.62
CA GLN A 191 -49.52 -6.02 -3.56
C GLN A 191 -50.59 -4.93 -3.74
N ARG A 192 -50.44 -3.80 -3.05
CA ARG A 192 -51.39 -2.66 -3.14
C ARG A 192 -51.48 -2.12 -4.57
N GLU A 193 -50.35 -1.97 -5.24
CA GLU A 193 -50.28 -1.46 -6.62
C GLU A 193 -50.50 -2.57 -7.67
N SER A 194 -50.74 -3.82 -7.23
CA SER A 194 -50.97 -5.00 -8.08
C SER A 194 -49.82 -5.28 -9.06
N PHE A 195 -48.57 -5.04 -8.65
CA PHE A 195 -47.40 -5.35 -9.47
C PHE A 195 -46.99 -6.82 -9.37
N SER A 196 -46.80 -7.44 -10.54
CA SER A 196 -46.29 -8.82 -10.64
C SER A 196 -44.79 -8.88 -10.41
N TYR A 197 -44.30 -10.01 -9.89
CA TYR A 197 -42.88 -10.31 -9.69
C TYR A 197 -42.63 -11.82 -9.67
N CYS A 198 -41.40 -12.25 -9.97
CA CYS A 198 -40.99 -13.65 -9.91
C CYS A 198 -40.66 -14.04 -8.46
N GLN A 199 -41.07 -15.24 -8.04
CA GLN A 199 -40.70 -15.82 -6.73
C GLN A 199 -39.71 -16.97 -6.92
N ASP A 200 -38.52 -16.86 -6.32
CA ASP A 200 -37.53 -17.95 -6.35
C ASP A 200 -37.79 -18.97 -5.22
N PRO A 201 -38.09 -20.25 -5.53
CA PRO A 201 -38.29 -21.32 -4.55
C PRO A 201 -37.06 -21.62 -3.69
N SER A 202 -35.85 -21.29 -4.17
CA SER A 202 -34.59 -21.56 -3.46
C SER A 202 -34.45 -20.78 -2.15
N ASN A 203 -35.24 -19.72 -1.98
CA ASN A 203 -35.28 -18.90 -0.76
C ASN A 203 -35.75 -19.67 0.48
N LEU A 204 -36.36 -20.85 0.31
CA LEU A 204 -36.84 -21.69 1.40
C LEU A 204 -35.86 -22.80 1.80
N GLN A 205 -34.76 -22.98 1.06
CA GLN A 205 -33.78 -24.05 1.32
C GLN A 205 -32.84 -23.68 2.47
N ARG A 206 -32.59 -24.61 3.40
CA ARG A 206 -31.75 -24.38 4.60
C ARG A 206 -30.25 -24.63 4.39
N ASP A 207 -29.82 -24.98 3.19
CA ASP A 207 -28.43 -25.36 2.92
C ASP A 207 -27.44 -24.20 3.12
N TYR A 208 -27.93 -22.97 2.99
CA TYR A 208 -27.12 -21.76 3.13
C TYR A 208 -27.21 -21.17 4.54
N LEU A 209 -26.06 -20.80 5.11
CA LEU A 209 -25.99 -20.11 6.40
C LEU A 209 -26.90 -18.87 6.45
N ARG A 210 -26.97 -18.13 5.34
CA ARG A 210 -27.86 -16.97 5.20
C ARG A 210 -29.33 -17.32 5.39
N ASN A 211 -29.80 -18.41 4.78
CA ASN A 211 -31.19 -18.86 4.90
C ASN A 211 -31.48 -19.38 6.32
N ARG A 212 -30.54 -20.09 6.95
CA ARG A 212 -30.66 -20.49 8.38
C ARG A 212 -30.76 -19.29 9.32
N LEU A 213 -30.02 -18.22 9.06
CA LEU A 213 -30.15 -16.98 9.85
C LEU A 213 -31.57 -16.42 9.75
N ARG A 214 -32.12 -16.35 8.53
CA ARG A 214 -33.46 -15.82 8.29
C ARG A 214 -34.58 -16.69 8.87
N LEU A 215 -34.47 -18.01 8.71
CA LEU A 215 -35.53 -18.96 9.06
C LEU A 215 -35.48 -19.44 10.51
N ASP A 216 -34.29 -19.49 11.11
CA ASP A 216 -34.11 -20.09 12.43
C ASP A 216 -33.68 -19.04 13.48
N LEU A 217 -32.63 -18.24 13.21
CA LEU A 217 -32.08 -17.32 14.21
C LEU A 217 -32.89 -16.04 14.40
N LEU A 218 -33.22 -15.32 13.32
CA LEU A 218 -33.94 -14.05 13.41
C LEU A 218 -35.33 -14.20 14.09
N PRO A 219 -36.12 -15.25 13.82
CA PRO A 219 -37.37 -15.48 14.54
C PRO A 219 -37.17 -15.67 16.04
N GLN A 220 -36.12 -16.38 16.46
CA GLN A 220 -35.78 -16.53 17.89
C GLN A 220 -35.38 -15.20 18.51
N LEU A 221 -34.55 -14.40 17.82
CA LEU A 221 -34.14 -13.08 18.32
C LEU A 221 -35.31 -12.11 18.46
N ARG A 222 -36.32 -12.20 17.58
CA ARG A 222 -37.55 -11.41 17.67
C ARG A 222 -38.36 -11.71 18.94
N GLN A 223 -38.23 -12.90 19.53
CA GLN A 223 -38.87 -13.23 20.81
C GLN A 223 -38.24 -12.46 21.98
N TYR A 224 -36.94 -12.16 21.91
CA TYR A 224 -36.24 -11.35 22.91
C TYR A 224 -36.42 -9.85 22.68
N ASN A 225 -36.36 -9.43 21.41
CA ASN A 225 -36.54 -8.04 21.02
C ASN A 225 -37.36 -7.96 19.72
N PRO A 226 -38.65 -7.61 19.79
CA PRO A 226 -39.50 -7.47 18.61
C PRO A 226 -38.96 -6.46 17.58
N ARG A 227 -38.18 -5.46 18.04
CA ARG A 227 -37.55 -4.42 17.21
C ARG A 227 -36.06 -4.69 16.94
N ILE A 228 -35.66 -5.96 16.87
CA ILE A 228 -34.25 -6.35 16.64
C ILE A 228 -33.70 -5.75 15.33
N ARG A 229 -34.53 -5.61 14.30
CA ARG A 229 -34.10 -5.06 13.00
C ARG A 229 -33.76 -3.57 13.13
N GLU A 230 -34.60 -2.79 13.80
CA GLU A 230 -34.33 -1.39 14.15
C GLU A 230 -33.07 -1.24 15.03
N ALA A 231 -32.88 -2.12 16.01
CA ALA A 231 -31.71 -2.09 16.89
C ALA A 231 -30.40 -2.33 16.11
N VAL A 232 -30.40 -3.31 15.20
CA VAL A 232 -29.25 -3.59 14.32
C VAL A 232 -29.03 -2.41 13.36
N TRP A 233 -30.07 -1.88 12.73
CA TRP A 233 -29.98 -0.72 11.85
C TRP A 233 -29.31 0.48 12.54
N ARG A 234 -29.77 0.80 13.76
CA ARG A 234 -29.21 1.89 14.56
C ARG A 234 -27.75 1.66 14.90
N ALA A 235 -27.39 0.43 15.29
CA ALA A 235 -25.99 0.08 15.58
C ALA A 235 -25.10 0.23 14.33
N GLN A 236 -25.57 -0.22 13.17
CA GLN A 236 -24.83 -0.07 11.91
C GLN A 236 -24.69 1.39 11.49
N ALA A 237 -25.75 2.20 11.63
CA ALA A 237 -25.70 3.62 11.31
C ALA A 237 -24.68 4.37 12.18
N LEU A 238 -24.60 4.07 13.49
CA LEU A 238 -23.60 4.65 14.39
C LEU A 238 -22.18 4.24 13.97
N LEU A 239 -21.95 2.96 13.66
CA LEU A 239 -20.65 2.48 13.19
C LEU A 239 -20.22 3.15 11.88
N GLN A 240 -21.16 3.36 10.94
CA GLN A 240 -20.90 4.08 9.69
C GLN A 240 -20.55 5.55 9.94
N GLU A 241 -21.22 6.21 10.88
CA GLU A 241 -20.93 7.60 11.25
C GLU A 241 -19.53 7.74 11.87
N GLU A 242 -19.17 6.85 12.79
CA GLU A 242 -17.82 6.77 13.35
C GLU A 242 -16.76 6.54 12.27
N GLU A 243 -17.02 5.63 11.33
CA GLU A 243 -16.12 5.35 10.22
C GLU A 243 -15.92 6.57 9.30
N ARG A 244 -16.98 7.33 9.00
CA ARG A 244 -16.89 8.57 8.20
C ARG A 244 -15.95 9.60 8.86
N VAL A 245 -15.90 9.66 10.19
CA VAL A 245 -14.98 10.54 10.94
C VAL A 245 -13.55 9.98 10.96
N LEU A 246 -13.39 8.66 11.04
CA LEU A 246 -12.08 8.02 11.10
C LEU A 246 -11.35 8.01 9.75
N LEU A 247 -12.06 7.93 8.63
CA LEU A 247 -11.46 7.82 7.29
C LEU A 247 -10.50 8.98 6.95
N PRO A 248 -10.85 10.28 7.18
CA PRO A 248 -9.92 11.40 6.98
C PRO A 248 -8.66 11.31 7.87
N GLU A 249 -8.82 10.89 9.12
CA GLU A 249 -7.70 10.74 10.06
C GLU A 249 -6.75 9.63 9.62
N VAL A 250 -7.28 8.51 9.10
CA VAL A 250 -6.47 7.45 8.51
C VAL A 250 -5.73 7.93 7.27
N ALA A 251 -6.39 8.71 6.41
CA ALA A 251 -5.78 9.28 5.21
C ALA A 251 -4.63 10.26 5.57
N ARG A 252 -4.84 11.11 6.57
CA ARG A 252 -3.81 12.02 7.10
C ARG A 252 -2.64 11.24 7.70
N ALA A 253 -2.91 10.26 8.56
CA ALA A 253 -1.88 9.42 9.15
C ALA A 253 -1.07 8.69 8.08
N TRP A 254 -1.73 8.16 7.04
CA TRP A 254 -1.06 7.55 5.88
C TRP A 254 -0.13 8.55 5.18
N ALA A 255 -0.58 9.77 4.89
CA ALA A 255 0.23 10.80 4.24
C ALA A 255 1.48 11.20 5.05
N GLU A 256 1.42 11.11 6.38
CA GLU A 256 2.56 11.43 7.25
C GLU A 256 3.61 10.31 7.33
N VAL A 257 3.16 9.05 7.26
CA VAL A 257 3.99 7.88 7.57
C VAL A 257 4.33 7.02 6.35
N GLY A 258 3.69 7.20 5.21
CA GLY A 258 3.90 6.36 4.04
C GLY A 258 3.67 7.06 2.71
N GLU A 259 4.03 6.36 1.64
CA GLU A 259 3.89 6.83 0.27
C GLU A 259 3.75 5.65 -0.71
N ALA A 260 3.17 5.92 -1.88
CA ALA A 260 3.15 5.00 -3.00
C ALA A 260 4.42 5.21 -3.83
N LEU A 261 5.22 4.15 -4.00
CA LEU A 261 6.48 4.18 -4.73
C LEU A 261 6.32 3.80 -6.21
N ALA A 262 5.39 2.88 -6.49
CA ALA A 262 5.01 2.44 -7.83
C ALA A 262 3.60 1.80 -7.75
N PRO A 263 2.94 1.46 -8.88
CA PRO A 263 1.71 0.68 -8.86
C PRO A 263 1.87 -0.62 -8.05
N ASP A 264 0.94 -0.86 -7.13
CA ASP A 264 0.98 -1.99 -6.19
C ASP A 264 2.28 -2.09 -5.37
N PHE A 265 2.95 -0.97 -5.09
CA PHE A 265 4.13 -0.90 -4.24
C PHE A 265 4.12 0.33 -3.33
N TYR A 266 4.05 0.08 -2.03
CA TYR A 266 3.94 1.09 -0.99
C TYR A 266 5.08 0.97 0.02
N ARG A 267 5.45 2.11 0.58
CA ARG A 267 6.46 2.23 1.64
C ARG A 267 5.86 2.90 2.88
N LEU A 268 6.16 2.32 4.04
CA LEU A 268 5.86 2.88 5.36
C LEU A 268 7.16 3.14 6.12
N HIS A 269 7.31 4.34 6.68
CA HIS A 269 8.42 4.73 7.54
C HIS A 269 8.16 4.29 8.98
N LEU A 270 8.80 3.19 9.41
CA LEU A 270 8.57 2.57 10.72
C LEU A 270 8.75 3.53 11.91
N PRO A 271 9.79 4.42 11.95
CA PRO A 271 9.95 5.32 13.09
C PRO A 271 8.76 6.26 13.30
N LYS A 272 8.15 6.76 12.23
CA LYS A 272 6.95 7.61 12.30
C LYS A 272 5.70 6.78 12.57
N PHE A 273 5.56 5.66 11.85
CA PHE A 273 4.42 4.75 11.98
C PHE A 273 4.25 4.21 13.41
N LEU A 274 5.35 3.80 14.06
CA LEU A 274 5.30 3.25 15.42
C LEU A 274 5.00 4.30 16.51
N GLN A 275 5.05 5.60 16.18
CA GLN A 275 4.62 6.68 17.08
C GLN A 275 3.11 6.91 17.05
N LEU A 276 2.42 6.42 16.01
CA LEU A 276 0.96 6.51 15.95
C LEU A 276 0.31 5.65 17.05
N PRO A 277 -0.88 6.00 17.53
CA PRO A 277 -1.71 5.11 18.35
C PRO A 277 -1.90 3.74 17.67
N VAL A 278 -1.88 2.65 18.45
CA VAL A 278 -1.98 1.28 17.91
C VAL A 278 -3.24 1.07 17.07
N ALA A 279 -4.36 1.73 17.41
CA ALA A 279 -5.57 1.70 16.60
C ALA A 279 -5.35 2.30 15.20
N LEU A 280 -4.73 3.48 15.11
CA LEU A 280 -4.38 4.11 13.84
C LEU A 280 -3.35 3.30 13.06
N GLN A 281 -2.37 2.68 13.73
CA GLN A 281 -1.43 1.76 13.07
C GLN A 281 -2.17 0.63 12.33
N LYS A 282 -3.14 -0.01 12.99
CA LYS A 282 -3.95 -1.09 12.39
C LYS A 282 -4.81 -0.59 11.23
N LEU A 283 -5.45 0.58 11.38
CA LEU A 283 -6.30 1.17 10.34
C LEU A 283 -5.49 1.58 9.10
N VAL A 284 -4.32 2.19 9.28
CA VAL A 284 -3.41 2.54 8.17
C VAL A 284 -2.94 1.27 7.45
N LEU A 285 -2.50 0.25 8.19
CA LEU A 285 -2.10 -1.03 7.58
C LEU A 285 -3.25 -1.65 6.77
N ARG A 286 -4.45 -1.68 7.34
CA ARG A 286 -5.64 -2.22 6.69
C ARG A 286 -5.95 -1.46 5.39
N SER A 287 -5.97 -0.13 5.44
CA SER A 287 -6.21 0.73 4.27
C SER A 287 -5.21 0.45 3.14
N VAL A 288 -3.91 0.35 3.45
CA VAL A 288 -2.86 0.11 2.44
C VAL A 288 -2.90 -1.31 1.90
N LEU A 289 -3.13 -2.30 2.76
CA LEU A 289 -3.24 -3.70 2.34
C LEU A 289 -4.46 -3.93 1.45
N GLN A 290 -5.59 -3.28 1.74
CA GLN A 290 -6.82 -3.39 0.94
C GLN A 290 -6.64 -2.86 -0.48
N LYS A 291 -5.77 -1.86 -0.70
CA LYS A 291 -5.42 -1.37 -2.04
C LYS A 291 -4.82 -2.44 -2.94
N ILE A 292 -4.12 -3.44 -2.37
CA ILE A 292 -3.52 -4.55 -3.13
C ILE A 292 -4.43 -5.78 -3.18
N LEU A 293 -5.10 -6.06 -2.06
CA LEU A 293 -5.92 -7.25 -1.87
C LEU A 293 -7.34 -7.13 -2.45
N GLU A 294 -7.76 -5.93 -2.84
CA GLU A 294 -9.03 -5.62 -3.50
C GLU A 294 -10.23 -6.27 -2.79
N GLU A 295 -10.68 -7.43 -3.24
CA GLU A 295 -11.90 -8.10 -2.76
C GLU A 295 -11.70 -9.05 -1.56
N TYR A 296 -10.46 -9.32 -1.15
CA TYR A 296 -10.20 -10.25 -0.04
C TYR A 296 -10.31 -9.54 1.32
N PRO A 297 -11.22 -9.97 2.22
CA PRO A 297 -11.35 -9.36 3.53
C PRO A 297 -10.14 -9.70 4.40
N LEU A 298 -9.53 -8.67 4.98
CA LEU A 298 -8.42 -8.80 5.92
C LEU A 298 -8.91 -9.22 7.31
N SER A 299 -8.34 -10.31 7.83
CA SER A 299 -8.60 -10.74 9.21
C SER A 299 -7.77 -9.92 10.21
N THR A 300 -8.26 -9.81 11.43
CA THR A 300 -7.54 -9.15 12.52
C THR A 300 -6.18 -9.82 12.79
N ALA A 301 -6.10 -11.14 12.66
CA ALA A 301 -4.86 -11.90 12.81
C ALA A 301 -3.83 -11.57 11.71
N GLN A 302 -4.28 -11.36 10.47
CA GLN A 302 -3.40 -10.97 9.36
C GLN A 302 -2.81 -9.57 9.59
N VAL A 303 -3.64 -8.60 9.97
CA VAL A 303 -3.17 -7.24 10.30
C VAL A 303 -2.23 -7.28 11.52
N GLY A 304 -2.55 -8.10 12.52
CA GLY A 304 -1.68 -8.36 13.68
C GLY A 304 -0.31 -8.89 13.28
N GLY A 305 -0.24 -9.91 12.43
CA GLY A 305 1.05 -10.46 11.96
C GLY A 305 1.89 -9.48 11.16
N VAL A 306 1.27 -8.55 10.41
CA VAL A 306 1.98 -7.44 9.75
C VAL A 306 2.50 -6.42 10.77
N LEU A 307 1.71 -6.13 11.80
CA LEU A 307 2.14 -5.24 12.88
C LEU A 307 3.30 -5.85 13.68
N ASP A 308 3.27 -7.15 13.97
CA ASP A 308 4.37 -7.87 14.61
C ASP A 308 5.66 -7.78 13.77
N LEU A 309 5.54 -7.93 12.44
CA LEU A 309 6.65 -7.70 11.52
C LEU A 309 7.18 -6.25 11.59
N ALA A 310 6.29 -5.26 11.69
CA ALA A 310 6.63 -3.85 11.84
C ALA A 310 7.29 -3.53 13.19
N GLN A 311 7.05 -4.33 14.23
CA GLN A 311 7.67 -4.19 15.56
C GLN A 311 8.93 -5.03 15.74
N ALA A 312 9.13 -6.07 14.93
CA ALA A 312 10.24 -7.00 15.04
C ALA A 312 11.63 -6.32 15.00
N TRP A 313 12.51 -6.63 15.96
CA TRP A 313 13.85 -6.02 16.00
C TRP A 313 14.74 -6.37 14.79
N LYS A 314 14.54 -7.56 14.20
CA LYS A 314 15.31 -8.05 13.05
C LYS A 314 14.71 -7.58 11.73
N SER A 315 15.56 -7.00 10.88
CA SER A 315 15.22 -6.65 9.49
C SER A 315 15.23 -7.87 8.57
N GLY A 316 14.47 -7.82 7.47
CA GLY A 316 14.46 -8.84 6.41
C GLY A 316 13.36 -9.90 6.55
N GLY A 317 12.53 -9.82 7.60
CA GLY A 317 11.34 -10.65 7.74
C GLY A 317 10.29 -10.33 6.66
N GLN A 318 9.45 -11.30 6.33
CA GLN A 318 8.38 -11.16 5.36
C GLN A 318 7.12 -11.89 5.82
N VAL A 319 5.96 -11.34 5.45
CA VAL A 319 4.64 -11.96 5.63
C VAL A 319 3.97 -12.08 4.26
N SER A 320 3.27 -13.20 4.05
CA SER A 320 2.47 -13.45 2.85
C SER A 320 0.99 -13.35 3.17
N LEU A 321 0.27 -12.52 2.43
CA LEU A 321 -1.18 -12.39 2.52
C LEU A 321 -1.75 -12.61 1.12
N GLY A 322 -1.92 -13.85 0.68
CA GLY A 322 -2.40 -14.16 -0.67
C GLY A 322 -1.50 -13.56 -1.77
N THR A 323 -2.07 -12.62 -2.54
CA THR A 323 -1.37 -11.87 -3.59
C THR A 323 -0.55 -10.69 -3.07
N CYS A 324 -0.66 -10.33 -1.79
CA CYS A 324 0.12 -9.27 -1.15
C CYS A 324 1.31 -9.85 -0.36
N ARG A 325 2.45 -9.15 -0.43
CA ARG A 325 3.66 -9.43 0.33
C ARG A 325 4.02 -8.20 1.13
N VAL A 326 4.38 -8.42 2.39
CA VAL A 326 4.90 -7.37 3.25
C VAL A 326 6.30 -7.75 3.70
N ALA A 327 7.27 -6.84 3.55
CA ALA A 327 8.65 -7.09 3.89
C ALA A 327 9.23 -5.93 4.71
N ARG A 328 9.92 -6.26 5.80
CA ARG A 328 10.67 -5.27 6.56
C ARG A 328 12.05 -5.04 5.94
N ALA A 329 12.33 -3.79 5.59
CA ALA A 329 13.59 -3.32 5.03
C ALA A 329 14.21 -2.24 5.94
N GLY A 330 14.81 -2.67 7.05
CA GLY A 330 15.46 -1.76 8.01
C GLY A 330 14.44 -0.94 8.79
N ALA A 331 14.41 0.37 8.55
CA ALA A 331 13.46 1.33 9.13
C ALA A 331 12.21 1.53 8.25
N GLU A 332 12.04 0.69 7.22
CA GLU A 332 10.95 0.77 6.27
C GLU A 332 10.18 -0.55 6.25
N LEU A 333 8.87 -0.46 6.00
CA LEU A 333 8.00 -1.59 5.71
C LEU A 333 7.50 -1.45 4.28
N HIS A 334 7.80 -2.44 3.45
CA HIS A 334 7.46 -2.48 2.04
C HIS A 334 6.25 -3.39 1.85
N ILE A 335 5.18 -2.86 1.26
CA ILE A 335 3.94 -3.57 0.98
C ILE A 335 3.79 -3.62 -0.54
N PHE A 336 3.75 -4.80 -1.13
CA PHE A 336 3.73 -4.96 -2.58
C PHE A 336 2.96 -6.18 -3.05
N ARG A 337 2.38 -6.12 -4.24
CA ARG A 337 1.80 -7.31 -4.90
C ARG A 337 2.92 -8.31 -5.19
N ARG A 338 2.67 -9.58 -4.89
CA ARG A 338 3.61 -10.70 -5.03
C ARG A 338 4.25 -10.66 -6.41
N LEU A 339 5.58 -10.72 -6.43
CA LEU A 339 6.36 -10.88 -7.65
C LEU A 339 6.40 -12.36 -8.04
N PRO A 340 6.52 -12.68 -9.34
CA PRO A 340 6.82 -14.05 -9.78
C PRO A 340 8.14 -14.53 -9.16
N ALA A 341 8.46 -15.82 -9.28
CA ALA A 341 9.76 -16.29 -8.84
C ALA A 341 10.89 -15.50 -9.54
N PRO A 342 12.04 -15.26 -8.88
CA PRO A 342 13.18 -14.63 -9.53
C PRO A 342 13.51 -15.36 -10.84
N PRO A 343 13.69 -14.63 -11.95
CA PRO A 343 14.02 -15.27 -13.21
C PRO A 343 15.32 -16.05 -13.04
N ARG A 344 15.33 -17.28 -13.54
CA ARG A 344 16.52 -18.14 -13.53
C ARG A 344 17.25 -18.12 -14.86
N ASP A 345 16.65 -17.53 -15.87
CA ASP A 345 17.17 -17.50 -17.22
C ASP A 345 18.43 -16.64 -17.25
N SER A 346 19.52 -17.28 -17.68
CA SER A 346 20.74 -16.61 -18.08
C SER A 346 20.76 -16.49 -19.60
N GLY A 347 21.23 -15.36 -20.11
CA GLY A 347 21.41 -15.14 -21.53
C GLY A 347 22.83 -14.73 -21.86
N THR A 348 23.15 -14.72 -23.15
CA THR A 348 24.41 -14.18 -23.64
C THR A 348 24.14 -13.09 -24.67
N LEU A 349 24.99 -12.07 -24.70
CA LEU A 349 24.97 -11.01 -25.70
C LEU A 349 26.21 -11.15 -26.60
N PRO A 350 26.04 -11.08 -27.93
CA PRO A 350 27.15 -11.20 -28.87
C PRO A 350 27.96 -9.90 -28.98
N SER A 351 29.08 -9.96 -29.70
CA SER A 351 29.99 -8.82 -29.91
C SER A 351 29.49 -7.79 -30.93
N CYS A 352 28.42 -8.08 -31.67
CA CYS A 352 27.88 -7.22 -32.69
C CYS A 352 26.88 -6.20 -32.12
N PRO A 353 26.86 -4.95 -32.65
CA PRO A 353 25.80 -4.01 -32.38
C PRO A 353 24.43 -4.56 -32.78
N GLY A 354 23.40 -4.20 -32.02
CA GLY A 354 22.05 -4.68 -32.30
C GLY A 354 21.11 -4.61 -31.10
N LEU A 355 19.91 -5.14 -31.31
CA LEU A 355 18.90 -5.34 -30.28
C LEU A 355 18.84 -6.82 -29.94
N PHE A 356 18.87 -7.14 -28.65
CA PHE A 356 18.90 -8.51 -28.15
C PHE A 356 17.95 -8.68 -26.97
N GLU A 357 17.43 -9.89 -26.81
CA GLU A 357 16.67 -10.28 -25.62
C GLU A 357 17.49 -11.29 -24.82
N ALA A 358 17.77 -10.97 -23.55
CA ALA A 358 18.55 -11.82 -22.67
C ALA A 358 18.13 -11.64 -21.21
N GLY A 359 17.89 -12.76 -20.52
CA GLY A 359 17.44 -12.76 -19.12
C GLY A 359 16.12 -12.01 -18.92
N GLY A 360 15.21 -12.03 -19.89
CA GLY A 360 13.92 -11.32 -19.83
C GLY A 360 13.99 -9.80 -20.00
N TRP A 361 15.16 -9.25 -20.32
CA TRP A 361 15.36 -7.83 -20.62
C TRP A 361 15.73 -7.62 -22.09
N ASN A 362 15.38 -6.44 -22.60
CA ASN A 362 15.81 -5.96 -23.90
C ASN A 362 17.12 -5.18 -23.74
N TRP A 363 18.08 -5.50 -24.60
CA TRP A 363 19.42 -4.91 -24.60
C TRP A 363 19.70 -4.26 -25.95
N ARG A 364 20.20 -3.03 -25.93
CA ARG A 364 20.70 -2.34 -27.11
C ARG A 364 22.19 -2.15 -26.97
N LEU A 365 22.94 -2.71 -27.92
CA LEU A 365 24.39 -2.58 -27.99
C LEU A 365 24.77 -1.70 -29.17
N THR A 366 25.55 -0.65 -28.90
CA THR A 366 26.19 0.14 -29.96
C THR A 366 27.68 0.29 -29.64
N SER A 367 28.52 0.35 -30.65
CA SER A 367 29.96 0.57 -30.46
C SER A 367 30.44 1.66 -31.40
N GLN A 368 31.18 2.61 -30.85
CA GLN A 368 31.67 3.78 -31.56
C GLN A 368 33.07 4.15 -31.04
N ALA A 369 33.80 4.95 -31.82
CA ALA A 369 35.07 5.52 -31.38
C ALA A 369 34.85 6.48 -30.20
N TYR A 370 35.69 6.38 -29.17
CA TYR A 370 35.58 7.21 -27.98
C TYR A 370 36.34 8.52 -28.15
N LEU A 371 35.61 9.63 -28.00
CA LEU A 371 36.18 10.97 -27.90
C LEU A 371 36.21 11.40 -26.41
N PRO A 372 37.37 11.76 -25.84
CA PRO A 372 37.52 12.06 -24.41
C PRO A 372 36.60 13.16 -23.86
N GLU A 373 36.11 14.05 -24.73
CA GLU A 373 35.26 15.19 -24.40
C GLU A 373 33.76 14.89 -24.45
N ALA A 374 33.36 13.67 -24.83
CA ALA A 374 31.95 13.30 -24.92
C ALA A 374 31.27 13.31 -23.53
N PRO A 375 30.10 13.96 -23.40
CA PRO A 375 29.35 13.97 -22.15
C PRO A 375 28.90 12.55 -21.82
N ARG A 376 29.27 12.06 -20.63
CA ARG A 376 28.89 10.71 -20.17
C ARG A 376 27.39 10.63 -19.90
N PRO A 377 26.75 9.47 -20.14
CA PRO A 377 25.35 9.28 -19.83
C PRO A 377 25.12 9.45 -18.33
N GLN A 378 24.13 10.27 -17.96
CA GLN A 378 23.70 10.47 -16.57
C GLN A 378 22.67 9.43 -16.14
N GLU A 379 22.11 8.72 -17.10
CA GLU A 379 21.04 7.76 -16.92
C GLU A 379 21.58 6.43 -16.37
N THR A 380 20.76 5.74 -15.59
CA THR A 380 21.20 4.50 -14.92
C THR A 380 20.82 3.22 -15.66
N HIS A 381 20.09 3.34 -16.77
CA HIS A 381 19.78 2.25 -17.69
C HIS A 381 20.73 2.21 -18.89
N LEU A 382 21.58 3.23 -19.02
CA LEU A 382 22.53 3.38 -20.10
C LEU A 382 23.92 3.44 -19.50
N VAL A 383 24.89 2.76 -20.10
CA VAL A 383 26.27 2.82 -19.65
C VAL A 383 27.23 2.79 -20.83
N TRP A 384 28.31 3.55 -20.72
CA TRP A 384 29.45 3.48 -21.62
C TRP A 384 30.62 2.82 -20.91
N LEU A 385 31.20 1.82 -21.55
CA LEU A 385 32.33 1.07 -21.05
C LEU A 385 33.42 0.94 -22.12
N ASP A 386 34.65 0.68 -21.70
CA ASP A 386 35.79 0.49 -22.60
C ASP A 386 35.62 -0.82 -23.37
N ARG A 387 35.36 -0.72 -24.67
CA ARG A 387 35.07 -1.88 -25.53
C ARG A 387 36.25 -2.85 -25.59
N ASP A 388 37.46 -2.33 -25.50
CA ASP A 388 38.70 -3.11 -25.64
C ASP A 388 39.02 -3.90 -24.36
N ARG A 389 38.25 -3.69 -23.28
CA ARG A 389 38.40 -4.38 -21.98
C ARG A 389 37.25 -5.34 -21.67
N VAL A 390 36.38 -5.59 -22.64
CA VAL A 390 35.25 -6.50 -22.50
C VAL A 390 35.39 -7.63 -23.49
N GLU A 391 35.45 -8.83 -22.94
CA GLU A 391 35.44 -10.09 -23.66
C GLU A 391 34.00 -10.56 -23.88
N PHE A 392 33.78 -11.27 -24.98
CA PHE A 392 32.49 -11.78 -25.41
C PHE A 392 32.48 -13.32 -25.43
N PRO A 393 31.31 -13.97 -25.28
CA PRO A 393 29.99 -13.37 -25.09
C PRO A 393 29.83 -12.71 -23.71
N ILE A 394 29.09 -11.60 -23.66
CA ILE A 394 28.70 -10.99 -22.39
C ILE A 394 27.59 -11.85 -21.78
N GLU A 395 27.77 -12.28 -20.53
CA GLU A 395 26.78 -13.09 -19.83
C GLU A 395 25.81 -12.20 -19.03
N ILE A 396 24.52 -12.47 -19.18
CA ILE A 396 23.45 -11.86 -18.39
C ILE A 396 22.92 -12.92 -17.44
N ARG A 397 23.01 -12.66 -16.13
CA ARG A 397 22.41 -13.51 -15.11
C ARG A 397 21.93 -12.69 -13.91
N TYR A 398 21.30 -13.34 -12.95
CA TYR A 398 20.82 -12.69 -11.74
C TYR A 398 21.79 -12.83 -10.56
N PHE A 399 21.55 -12.02 -9.53
CA PHE A 399 22.31 -12.03 -8.26
C PHE A 399 22.37 -13.43 -7.63
N GLN A 400 23.59 -13.85 -7.26
CA GLN A 400 23.84 -15.07 -6.52
C GLN A 400 24.62 -14.79 -5.22
N PRO A 401 24.31 -15.49 -4.11
CA PRO A 401 25.10 -15.38 -2.89
C PRO A 401 26.57 -15.73 -3.14
N GLY A 402 27.49 -14.86 -2.73
CA GLY A 402 28.94 -15.03 -2.93
C GLY A 402 29.52 -14.12 -4.02
N ASP A 403 28.68 -13.52 -4.87
CA ASP A 403 29.11 -12.60 -5.92
C ASP A 403 30.03 -11.48 -5.40
N ARG A 404 31.06 -11.15 -6.18
CA ARG A 404 32.00 -10.05 -5.90
C ARG A 404 31.96 -9.00 -7.00
N PHE A 405 32.04 -7.75 -6.60
CA PHE A 405 31.93 -6.61 -7.49
C PHE A 405 32.94 -5.51 -7.11
N TRP A 406 33.67 -5.00 -8.10
CA TRP A 406 34.58 -3.86 -7.95
C TRP A 406 33.95 -2.63 -8.59
N ALA A 407 33.16 -1.91 -7.78
CA ALA A 407 32.43 -0.72 -8.24
C ALA A 407 33.37 0.42 -8.65
N THR A 408 32.95 1.21 -9.63
CA THR A 408 33.70 2.39 -10.09
C THR A 408 33.98 3.39 -8.96
N GLY A 409 35.26 3.70 -8.75
CA GLY A 409 35.79 4.61 -7.72
C GLY A 409 36.05 3.95 -6.37
N ALA A 410 35.82 2.65 -6.22
CA ALA A 410 36.10 1.91 -4.99
C ALA A 410 37.57 1.44 -4.93
N PRO A 411 38.17 1.32 -3.73
CA PRO A 411 39.57 0.91 -3.57
C PRO A 411 39.84 -0.56 -3.96
N GLY A 412 38.80 -1.38 -4.11
CA GLY A 412 38.93 -2.77 -4.53
C GLY A 412 37.61 -3.53 -4.60
N ALA A 413 37.70 -4.82 -4.94
CA ALA A 413 36.55 -5.71 -5.06
C ALA A 413 36.00 -6.13 -3.69
N ARG A 414 34.68 -6.03 -3.50
CA ARG A 414 33.98 -6.49 -2.29
C ARG A 414 32.81 -7.41 -2.63
N LYS A 415 32.16 -8.00 -1.63
CA LYS A 415 30.94 -8.79 -1.86
C LYS A 415 29.86 -7.86 -2.45
N LEU A 416 29.20 -8.31 -3.52
CA LEU A 416 28.09 -7.60 -4.13
C LEU A 416 26.96 -7.40 -3.13
N GLN A 417 26.75 -8.36 -2.22
CA GLN A 417 25.79 -8.22 -1.14
C GLN A 417 26.03 -6.96 -0.28
N ASP A 418 27.27 -6.67 0.10
CA ASP A 418 27.61 -5.49 0.90
C ASP A 418 27.39 -4.21 0.08
N PHE A 419 27.71 -4.26 -1.22
CA PHE A 419 27.41 -3.18 -2.15
C PHE A 419 25.90 -2.88 -2.25
N LEU A 420 25.07 -3.91 -2.33
CA LEU A 420 23.61 -3.76 -2.37
C LEU A 420 23.04 -3.26 -1.03
N VAL A 421 23.63 -3.65 0.10
CA VAL A 421 23.26 -3.13 1.44
C VAL A 421 23.54 -1.63 1.53
N ASP A 422 24.71 -1.17 1.08
CA ASP A 422 25.10 0.24 1.13
C ASP A 422 24.19 1.12 0.25
N ASN A 423 23.79 0.59 -0.91
CA ASN A 423 22.83 1.23 -1.81
C ASN A 423 21.36 1.07 -1.35
N LYS A 424 21.13 0.60 -0.11
CA LYS A 424 19.81 0.44 0.51
C LYS A 424 18.86 -0.48 -0.27
N ILE A 425 19.39 -1.44 -1.02
CA ILE A 425 18.57 -2.38 -1.77
C ILE A 425 18.04 -3.49 -0.84
N PRO A 426 16.71 -3.61 -0.68
CA PRO A 426 16.10 -4.61 0.21
C PRO A 426 16.45 -6.03 -0.19
N ARG A 427 16.60 -6.93 0.80
CA ARG A 427 16.97 -8.34 0.57
C ARG A 427 16.04 -9.05 -0.42
N TRP A 428 14.74 -8.79 -0.33
CA TRP A 428 13.72 -9.42 -1.16
C TRP A 428 13.81 -9.04 -2.64
N LEU A 429 14.43 -7.89 -2.97
CA LEU A 429 14.56 -7.39 -4.32
C LEU A 429 15.87 -7.85 -5.00
N ARG A 430 16.89 -8.25 -4.22
CA ARG A 430 18.24 -8.53 -4.74
C ARG A 430 18.28 -9.63 -5.78
N ALA A 431 17.49 -10.69 -5.59
CA ALA A 431 17.42 -11.83 -6.50
C ALA A 431 16.89 -11.45 -7.90
N TYR A 432 16.22 -10.30 -8.04
CA TYR A 432 15.66 -9.82 -9.30
C TYR A 432 16.57 -8.82 -10.02
N ILE A 433 17.77 -8.54 -9.49
CA ILE A 433 18.71 -7.62 -10.11
C ILE A 433 19.47 -8.37 -11.20
N PRO A 434 19.35 -7.95 -12.48
CA PRO A 434 20.21 -8.47 -13.53
C PRO A 434 21.64 -7.99 -13.31
N LEU A 435 22.60 -8.84 -13.68
CA LEU A 435 24.03 -8.60 -13.64
C LEU A 435 24.59 -8.86 -15.03
N VAL A 436 25.51 -7.99 -15.44
CA VAL A 436 26.24 -8.10 -16.70
C VAL A 436 27.66 -8.55 -16.39
N LEU A 437 28.08 -9.65 -16.99
CA LEU A 437 29.37 -10.27 -16.75
C LEU A 437 30.16 -10.44 -18.04
N SER A 438 31.49 -10.40 -17.90
CA SER A 438 32.45 -10.73 -18.93
C SER A 438 33.52 -11.61 -18.29
N GLU A 439 33.78 -12.79 -18.87
CA GLU A 439 34.61 -13.87 -18.28
C GLU A 439 34.25 -14.18 -16.81
N GLY A 440 32.95 -14.29 -16.51
CA GLY A 440 32.48 -14.55 -15.14
C GLY A 440 32.72 -13.41 -14.14
N ARG A 441 33.22 -12.24 -14.56
CA ARG A 441 33.39 -11.05 -13.72
C ARG A 441 32.28 -10.06 -13.97
N ILE A 442 31.69 -9.52 -12.90
CA ILE A 442 30.62 -8.53 -12.99
C ILE A 442 31.20 -7.19 -13.49
N ILE A 443 30.80 -6.78 -14.69
CA ILE A 443 31.22 -5.54 -15.35
C ILE A 443 30.22 -4.40 -15.16
N TRP A 444 28.94 -4.72 -14.99
CA TRP A 444 27.90 -3.72 -14.74
C TRP A 444 26.76 -4.30 -13.89
N VAL A 445 26.28 -3.50 -12.94
CA VAL A 445 25.03 -3.74 -12.23
C VAL A 445 24.02 -2.68 -12.70
N PRO A 446 23.15 -3.02 -13.68
CA PRO A 446 22.09 -2.16 -14.18
C PRO A 446 21.33 -1.40 -13.09
N GLY A 447 21.09 -0.11 -13.33
CA GLY A 447 20.41 0.76 -12.37
C GLY A 447 21.27 1.19 -11.17
N LEU A 448 22.48 0.67 -11.00
CA LEU A 448 23.32 0.95 -9.82
C LEU A 448 24.70 1.52 -10.19
N ARG A 449 25.62 0.69 -10.73
CA ARG A 449 27.01 1.12 -10.94
C ARG A 449 27.76 0.23 -11.93
N LEU A 450 28.69 0.85 -12.66
CA LEU A 450 29.69 0.18 -13.50
C LEU A 450 30.84 -0.39 -12.63
N ALA A 451 31.56 -1.40 -13.15
CA ALA A 451 32.80 -1.86 -12.56
C ALA A 451 34.00 -0.96 -12.89
N GLU A 452 34.99 -0.86 -11.99
CA GLU A 452 36.21 -0.06 -12.22
C GLU A 452 37.07 -0.57 -13.40
N PRO A 453 37.27 -1.90 -13.63
CA PRO A 453 38.16 -2.38 -14.69
C PRO A 453 37.78 -1.96 -16.11
N VAL A 454 36.47 -1.89 -16.40
CA VAL A 454 35.91 -1.59 -17.73
C VAL A 454 35.56 -0.12 -17.92
N LYS A 455 35.94 0.73 -16.97
CA LYS A 455 35.67 2.16 -17.00
C LYS A 455 36.49 2.83 -18.10
N LEU A 456 35.84 3.72 -18.86
CA LEU A 456 36.50 4.58 -19.83
C LEU A 456 37.56 5.49 -19.18
N THR A 457 38.72 5.53 -19.80
CA THR A 457 39.88 6.35 -19.45
C THR A 457 40.30 7.24 -20.62
N GLY A 458 41.18 8.21 -20.41
CA GLY A 458 41.72 9.02 -21.52
C GLY A 458 42.54 8.23 -22.56
N LYS A 459 42.85 6.95 -22.28
CA LYS A 459 43.55 6.05 -23.21
C LYS A 459 42.61 5.13 -23.98
N SER A 460 41.32 5.12 -23.66
CA SER A 460 40.32 4.27 -24.31
C SER A 460 40.09 4.72 -25.75
N ARG A 461 40.04 3.78 -26.70
CA ARG A 461 39.89 4.08 -28.13
C ARG A 461 38.44 3.91 -28.60
N ASN A 462 37.79 2.86 -28.12
CA ASN A 462 36.42 2.50 -28.46
C ASN A 462 35.58 2.41 -27.20
N PHE A 463 34.32 2.82 -27.29
CA PHE A 463 33.34 2.53 -26.25
C PHE A 463 32.27 1.56 -26.75
N LEU A 464 31.78 0.75 -25.82
CA LEU A 464 30.54 -0.01 -25.96
C LEU A 464 29.49 0.73 -25.14
N GLU A 465 28.42 1.13 -25.81
CA GLU A 465 27.21 1.59 -25.16
C GLU A 465 26.27 0.39 -24.97
N MET A 466 25.83 0.21 -23.74
CA MET A 466 24.82 -0.77 -23.37
C MET A 466 23.62 -0.06 -22.77
N GLU A 467 22.45 -0.28 -23.34
CA GLU A 467 21.17 0.12 -22.76
C GLU A 467 20.34 -1.09 -22.36
N ILE A 468 19.68 -1.02 -21.20
CA ILE A 468 18.71 -2.00 -20.73
C ILE A 468 17.31 -1.40 -20.73
N SER A 469 16.32 -2.14 -21.24
CA SER A 469 14.90 -1.80 -21.13
C SER A 469 14.06 -3.03 -20.78
N PRO A 470 12.88 -2.84 -20.16
CA PRO A 470 11.99 -3.96 -19.83
C PRO A 470 11.55 -4.77 -21.05
N GLY A 471 11.65 -6.10 -20.98
CA GLY A 471 11.15 -7.00 -22.03
C GLY A 471 9.67 -7.37 -21.89
N ASN A 472 9.14 -7.30 -20.67
CA ASN A 472 7.77 -7.70 -20.33
C ASN A 472 7.20 -6.90 -19.16
N ALA A 473 5.94 -7.18 -18.78
CA ALA A 473 5.25 -6.49 -17.69
C ALA A 473 5.95 -6.67 -16.33
N ASP A 474 6.48 -7.86 -16.04
CA ASP A 474 7.15 -8.16 -14.78
C ASP A 474 8.49 -7.42 -14.64
N THR A 475 9.32 -7.43 -15.69
CA THR A 475 10.59 -6.68 -15.70
C THR A 475 10.35 -5.17 -15.66
N ARG A 476 9.26 -4.67 -16.25
CA ARG A 476 8.87 -3.26 -16.12
C ARG A 476 8.56 -2.90 -14.67
N ARG A 477 7.75 -3.71 -14.01
CA ARG A 477 7.40 -3.53 -12.60
C ARG A 477 8.63 -3.62 -11.69
N LEU A 478 9.52 -4.58 -11.92
CA LEU A 478 10.78 -4.72 -11.18
C LEU A 478 11.67 -3.49 -11.35
N TRP A 479 11.76 -2.96 -12.57
CA TRP A 479 12.55 -1.78 -12.89
C TRP A 479 12.05 -0.53 -12.17
N GLU A 480 10.72 -0.34 -12.13
CA GLU A 480 10.08 0.74 -11.37
C GLU A 480 10.35 0.60 -9.86
N MET A 481 10.20 -0.60 -9.31
CA MET A 481 10.47 -0.88 -7.89
C MET A 481 11.93 -0.62 -7.51
N LEU A 482 12.90 -1.02 -8.36
CA LEU A 482 14.32 -0.75 -8.18
C LEU A 482 14.63 0.75 -8.19
N ARG A 483 14.09 1.49 -9.16
CA ARG A 483 14.25 2.95 -9.26
C ARG A 483 13.68 3.65 -8.03
N ALA A 484 12.49 3.24 -7.58
CA ALA A 484 11.81 3.85 -6.45
C ALA A 484 12.57 3.63 -5.12
N CYS A 485 13.07 2.41 -4.86
CA CYS A 485 13.93 2.15 -3.71
C CYS A 485 15.21 3.01 -3.70
N ARG A 486 15.74 3.36 -4.88
CA ARG A 486 16.94 4.21 -5.00
C ARG A 486 16.64 5.69 -4.76
N GLN A 487 15.55 6.21 -5.32
CA GLN A 487 15.17 7.62 -5.15
C GLN A 487 14.88 7.95 -3.68
N GLY A 488 14.26 7.02 -2.94
CA GLY A 488 14.07 7.14 -1.49
C GLY A 488 15.39 7.26 -0.69
N ALA A 489 16.51 6.73 -1.22
CA ALA A 489 17.84 6.86 -0.61
C ALA A 489 18.58 8.15 -0.99
N ALA A 490 18.30 8.72 -2.18
CA ALA A 490 18.90 9.97 -2.65
C ALA A 490 18.24 11.23 -2.05
N GLY A 491 17.01 11.11 -1.53
CA GLY A 491 16.25 12.19 -0.90
C GLY A 491 16.62 12.55 0.54
N ALA A 492 17.67 11.94 1.13
CA ALA A 492 18.14 12.33 2.46
C ALA A 492 18.86 13.71 2.40
N PRO A 493 18.36 14.77 3.08
CA PRO A 493 18.87 16.13 2.93
C PRO A 493 20.31 16.36 3.45
N GLY A 494 20.99 15.32 3.95
CA GLY A 494 22.32 15.40 4.54
C GLY A 494 23.50 15.25 3.56
N ALA A 495 23.35 14.54 2.43
CA ALA A 495 24.49 14.24 1.57
C ALA A 495 24.97 15.44 0.75
N LYS A 496 24.02 16.25 0.25
CA LYS A 496 24.30 17.49 -0.50
C LYS A 496 24.85 18.58 0.42
N LYS A 497 24.20 18.81 1.57
CA LYS A 497 24.67 19.75 2.61
C LYS A 497 26.06 19.43 3.15
N LEU A 498 26.41 18.15 3.31
CA LEU A 498 27.76 17.77 3.77
C LEU A 498 28.81 18.03 2.69
N GLN A 499 28.52 17.73 1.42
CA GLN A 499 29.46 18.03 0.32
C GLN A 499 29.67 19.53 0.14
N ASP A 500 28.59 20.31 0.16
CA ASP A 500 28.63 21.76 0.03
C ASP A 500 29.40 22.37 1.23
N PHE A 501 29.10 21.95 2.47
CA PHE A 501 29.84 22.38 3.67
C PHE A 501 31.34 22.05 3.62
N LEU A 502 31.72 20.86 3.12
CA LEU A 502 33.13 20.44 3.02
C LEU A 502 33.89 21.21 1.94
N VAL A 503 33.20 21.67 0.90
CA VAL A 503 33.74 22.49 -0.18
C VAL A 503 33.87 23.94 0.27
N ASP A 504 32.81 24.51 0.85
CA ASP A 504 32.73 25.90 1.30
C ASP A 504 33.75 26.22 2.41
N ASN A 505 34.05 25.24 3.28
CA ASN A 505 35.05 25.39 4.35
C ASN A 505 36.48 25.00 3.95
N LYS A 506 36.77 24.83 2.65
CA LYS A 506 38.12 24.52 2.11
C LYS A 506 38.81 23.33 2.79
N ILE A 507 38.06 22.32 3.25
CA ILE A 507 38.66 21.16 3.93
C ILE A 507 39.50 20.34 2.91
N PRO A 508 40.78 20.06 3.17
CA PRO A 508 41.66 19.35 2.24
C PRO A 508 41.12 17.97 1.84
N ARG A 509 41.26 17.60 0.56
CA ARG A 509 40.75 16.34 -0.02
C ARG A 509 41.16 15.08 0.75
N TRP A 510 42.37 15.03 1.29
CA TRP A 510 42.87 13.89 2.07
C TRP A 510 42.16 13.74 3.42
N LEU A 511 41.70 14.84 4.02
CA LEU A 511 40.96 14.83 5.29
C LEU A 511 39.50 14.39 5.07
N ARG A 512 38.91 14.71 3.92
CA ARG A 512 37.54 14.29 3.53
C ARG A 512 37.35 12.77 3.52
N ALA A 513 38.42 12.01 3.29
CA ALA A 513 38.41 10.55 3.31
C ALA A 513 38.21 9.95 4.73
N TYR A 514 38.46 10.72 5.79
CA TYR A 514 38.36 10.26 7.18
C TYR A 514 37.09 10.72 7.90
N ILE A 515 36.34 11.67 7.34
CA ILE A 515 35.11 12.22 7.91
C ILE A 515 33.95 11.20 7.99
N PRO A 516 33.79 10.22 7.07
CA PRO A 516 32.74 9.20 7.21
C PRO A 516 32.96 8.23 8.38
N ILE A 517 34.12 8.24 9.03
CA ILE A 517 34.50 7.27 10.06
C ILE A 517 33.99 7.67 11.46
N PHE A 518 33.54 8.91 11.66
CA PHE A 518 33.23 9.45 12.99
C PHE A 518 31.77 9.84 13.29
N LEU A 519 30.80 9.55 12.41
CA LEU A 519 29.38 9.85 12.68
C LEU A 519 28.43 8.69 12.33
N PRO A 520 27.98 7.89 13.32
CA PRO A 520 26.82 7.04 13.19
C PRO A 520 25.58 7.69 13.86
N GLY A 521 24.60 8.15 13.09
CA GLY A 521 23.22 8.42 13.56
C GLY A 521 23.01 9.54 14.60
N PRO A 522 21.78 9.76 15.06
CA PRO A 522 20.96 10.93 14.74
C PRO A 522 21.12 12.09 15.74
N TRP A 523 22.11 12.95 15.52
CA TRP A 523 22.28 14.23 16.24
C TRP A 523 22.50 15.41 15.26
N ALA A 524 21.90 15.33 14.07
CA ALA A 524 21.97 16.38 13.04
C ALA A 524 20.69 17.26 13.00
N CYS A 525 20.06 17.47 14.17
CA CYS A 525 18.95 18.41 14.34
C CYS A 525 19.29 19.45 15.42
N CYS A 526 20.36 20.22 15.21
CA CYS A 526 20.49 21.53 15.84
C CYS A 526 20.87 22.52 14.74
N THR A 527 19.98 23.48 14.48
CA THR A 527 20.20 24.65 13.64
C THR A 527 21.39 25.45 14.15
N TRP A 528 22.42 25.65 13.32
CA TRP A 528 23.52 26.58 13.62
C TRP A 528 23.14 28.00 13.16
N PRO A 529 23.38 29.05 13.97
CA PRO A 529 23.22 30.44 13.53
C PRO A 529 24.42 30.88 12.65
N PRO A 530 24.28 31.93 11.82
CA PRO A 530 25.29 32.29 10.83
C PRO A 530 26.45 33.03 11.51
N PHE A 531 27.66 32.48 11.43
CA PHE A 531 28.88 33.22 11.82
C PHE A 531 29.43 33.98 10.60
N SER A 532 29.28 35.30 10.64
CA SER A 532 29.95 36.24 9.75
C SER A 532 31.43 36.38 10.10
N ARG A 533 32.29 36.32 9.07
CA ARG A 533 33.67 36.81 8.93
C ARG A 533 34.46 37.05 10.24
N VAL A 534 35.44 36.18 10.52
CA VAL A 534 36.62 36.57 11.32
C VAL A 534 37.87 36.15 10.56
N ARG A 535 38.63 37.18 10.15
CA ARG A 535 40.02 37.08 9.68
C ARG A 535 40.92 36.85 10.89
N ASP A 536 42.00 36.14 10.62
CA ASP A 536 43.25 36.06 11.37
C ASP A 536 43.42 35.10 12.56
N VAL A 537 44.61 34.51 12.49
CA VAL A 537 45.19 33.39 13.21
C VAL A 537 45.65 33.82 14.60
N LYS A 538 45.50 32.94 15.62
CA LYS A 538 46.59 32.41 16.49
C LYS A 538 46.05 31.99 17.86
N SER A 539 46.71 30.95 18.38
CA SER A 539 46.68 30.44 19.75
C SER A 539 45.71 29.30 20.09
N THR A 540 46.34 28.30 20.68
CA THR A 540 45.87 27.07 21.32
C THR A 540 45.02 27.34 22.55
N SER A 541 43.77 26.84 22.60
CA SER A 541 43.10 26.25 23.78
C SER A 541 41.59 26.11 23.54
N TRP A 542 41.06 24.88 23.56
CA TRP A 542 39.62 24.61 23.66
C TRP A 542 39.38 23.44 24.62
N ILE A 543 39.30 23.75 25.92
CA ILE A 543 38.61 22.95 26.94
C ILE A 543 37.95 23.95 27.88
N ALA A 544 36.62 24.10 27.80
CA ALA A 544 35.68 24.48 28.87
C ALA A 544 34.37 24.94 28.21
N TRP A 545 33.28 24.94 28.99
CA TRP A 545 31.92 25.43 28.72
C TRP A 545 30.87 24.37 28.36
N ILE A 546 30.41 23.69 29.42
CA ILE A 546 29.04 23.21 29.60
C ILE A 546 28.36 24.23 30.54
N PRO A 547 27.19 24.82 30.21
CA PRO A 547 26.46 25.69 31.13
C PRO A 547 25.64 24.87 32.15
N PRO A 548 25.47 25.34 33.40
CA PRO A 548 24.73 24.63 34.45
C PRO A 548 23.22 24.89 34.35
N MET A 549 22.39 23.84 34.47
CA MET A 549 20.95 23.99 34.76
C MET A 549 20.72 24.00 36.27
N HIS A 550 20.02 25.03 36.74
CA HIS A 550 19.54 25.21 38.11
C HIS A 550 18.51 24.15 38.53
N VAL A 551 18.62 23.72 39.78
CA VAL A 551 17.66 22.91 40.54
C VAL A 551 17.16 23.79 41.69
N PRO A 552 15.85 23.97 41.92
CA PRO A 552 15.38 24.66 43.13
C PRO A 552 15.37 23.69 44.32
N GLY A 553 15.95 24.13 45.45
CA GLY A 553 15.96 23.40 46.73
C GLY A 553 14.79 23.78 47.66
N PRO A 554 14.54 23.03 48.75
CA PRO A 554 13.31 23.12 49.56
C PRO A 554 13.49 23.87 50.90
N SER A 555 12.38 24.41 51.42
CA SER A 555 12.19 24.83 52.82
C SER A 555 10.74 24.51 53.23
N GLY A 556 10.54 23.76 54.34
CA GLY A 556 9.22 23.37 54.91
C GLY A 556 8.55 24.45 55.79
N PRO A 557 7.58 24.16 56.69
CA PRO A 557 7.01 22.87 57.12
C PRO A 557 5.44 22.78 57.15
N GLU A 558 4.94 21.66 57.70
CA GLU A 558 3.62 21.39 58.32
C GLU A 558 2.56 20.47 57.64
N ASP A 559 2.11 19.52 58.48
CA ASP A 559 0.92 18.66 58.54
C ASP A 559 0.68 17.42 57.62
N THR A 560 0.96 16.26 58.23
CA THR A 560 0.42 14.89 58.02
C THR A 560 -1.09 14.77 58.37
N PRO A 561 -1.88 13.71 58.01
CA PRO A 561 -1.45 12.30 57.93
C PRO A 561 -2.11 11.31 56.92
N ARG A 562 -1.23 10.37 56.50
CA ARG A 562 -1.34 8.88 56.48
C ARG A 562 -2.19 8.10 55.44
N ARG A 563 -1.57 6.96 55.07
CA ARG A 563 -2.07 5.61 54.63
C ARG A 563 -1.94 5.37 53.11
N PHE A 564 -1.31 4.32 52.57
CA PHE A 564 -0.71 3.06 53.04
C PHE A 564 0.20 2.53 51.90
N CYS A 565 1.30 1.84 52.21
CA CYS A 565 2.20 1.15 51.27
C CYS A 565 2.19 -0.36 51.58
N PRO A 566 2.37 -1.26 50.60
CA PRO A 566 3.39 -2.32 50.73
C PRO A 566 4.06 -2.69 49.36
N PRO A 567 4.99 -3.67 49.26
CA PRO A 567 6.43 -3.44 49.37
C PRO A 567 7.27 -3.86 48.13
N ARG A 568 8.54 -3.41 48.13
CA ARG A 568 9.60 -3.64 47.14
C ARG A 568 9.97 -5.11 46.91
N ARG A 569 10.25 -5.47 45.65
CA ARG A 569 11.31 -6.45 45.28
C ARG A 569 12.32 -5.83 44.31
N ARG A 570 13.60 -6.07 44.64
CA ARG A 570 14.83 -5.58 43.99
C ARG A 570 14.94 -6.07 42.54
N CYS A 571 15.35 -5.20 41.62
CA CYS A 571 16.02 -5.59 40.39
C CYS A 571 17.46 -5.06 40.38
N LYS A 572 18.39 -5.99 40.14
CA LYS A 572 19.84 -5.78 40.02
C LYS A 572 20.14 -4.90 38.81
N ALA A 573 20.94 -3.85 39.00
CA ALA A 573 21.59 -3.14 37.89
C ALA A 573 22.77 -3.97 37.38
N SER A 574 22.82 -4.21 36.07
CA SER A 574 23.90 -4.90 35.35
C SER A 574 25.08 -3.95 35.04
N PRO A 575 26.34 -4.39 35.17
CA PRO A 575 27.52 -3.56 34.94
C PRO A 575 27.89 -3.53 33.44
N GLY A 576 27.45 -2.48 32.72
CA GLY A 576 27.76 -2.32 31.30
C GLY A 576 28.19 -0.91 30.87
N ALA A 577 27.88 0.12 31.66
CA ALA A 577 28.08 1.51 31.25
C ALA A 577 29.48 2.07 31.57
N THR A 578 30.21 1.49 32.53
CA THR A 578 31.51 1.99 33.01
C THR A 578 32.72 1.48 32.22
N ALA A 579 32.58 0.38 31.46
CA ALA A 579 33.68 -0.20 30.68
C ALA A 579 33.93 0.50 29.33
N VAL A 580 32.90 1.11 28.74
CA VAL A 580 32.96 1.78 27.43
C VAL A 580 33.71 3.11 27.53
N THR A 581 33.49 3.88 28.60
CA THR A 581 34.15 5.17 28.86
C THR A 581 35.65 5.04 29.15
N ALA A 582 36.11 3.92 29.72
CA ALA A 582 37.52 3.66 29.96
C ALA A 582 38.30 3.28 28.67
N SER A 583 37.64 2.60 27.73
CA SER A 583 38.26 2.15 26.46
C SER A 583 38.48 3.31 25.49
N VAL A 584 37.55 4.26 25.41
CA VAL A 584 37.66 5.45 24.55
C VAL A 584 38.80 6.37 25.00
N LYS A 585 38.98 6.57 26.31
CA LYS A 585 40.11 7.36 26.85
C LYS A 585 41.48 6.75 26.55
N ARG A 586 41.57 5.41 26.44
CA ARG A 586 42.81 4.69 26.17
C ARG A 586 43.22 4.76 24.69
N ILE A 587 42.25 4.82 23.78
CA ILE A 587 42.46 4.97 22.33
C ILE A 587 42.96 6.39 22.00
N PHE A 588 42.37 7.43 22.59
CA PHE A 588 42.82 8.83 22.40
C PHE A 588 44.26 9.06 22.87
N ARG A 589 44.68 8.44 23.97
CA ARG A 589 46.07 8.52 24.47
C ARG A 589 47.09 7.81 23.57
N ARG A 590 46.68 6.78 22.82
CA ARG A 590 47.56 6.06 21.86
C ARG A 590 47.74 6.84 20.55
N ALA A 591 46.66 7.44 20.03
CA ALA A 591 46.70 8.29 18.84
C ALA A 591 47.57 9.55 19.04
N TRP A 592 47.47 10.18 20.21
CA TRP A 592 48.26 11.38 20.53
C TRP A 592 49.78 11.11 20.63
N ARG A 593 50.19 9.94 21.15
CA ARG A 593 51.61 9.54 21.21
C ARG A 593 52.20 9.23 19.83
N HIS A 594 51.39 8.78 18.89
CA HIS A 594 51.85 8.45 17.53
C HIS A 594 52.12 9.70 16.69
N CYS A 595 51.30 10.75 16.85
CA CYS A 595 51.51 12.03 16.16
C CYS A 595 52.73 12.82 16.66
N ARG A 596 53.14 12.66 17.93
CA ARG A 596 54.27 13.43 18.51
C ARG A 596 55.66 12.92 18.10
N ARG A 597 55.77 11.70 17.53
CA ARG A 597 57.05 11.09 17.13
C ARG A 597 57.54 11.45 15.72
N ARG A 598 56.76 12.19 14.91
CA ARG A 598 57.08 12.46 13.49
C ARG A 598 57.38 13.92 13.14
N ARG A 599 57.69 14.79 14.11
CA ARG A 599 58.13 16.17 13.84
C ARG A 599 59.31 16.58 14.72
N THR A 600 60.51 16.41 14.18
CA THR A 600 61.66 17.29 14.39
C THR A 600 62.09 17.75 12.99
N PRO A 601 62.48 19.02 12.84
CA PRO A 601 63.90 19.32 12.91
C PRO A 601 64.25 20.54 13.77
N SER A 602 65.52 20.53 14.13
CA SER A 602 66.37 21.54 14.78
C SER A 602 66.28 22.95 14.20
N LEU A 603 66.30 23.97 15.07
CA LEU A 603 67.35 24.99 15.13
C LEU A 603 67.04 25.99 16.27
N SER A 604 68.09 26.30 17.03
CA SER A 604 68.14 27.11 18.26
C SER A 604 68.31 28.62 17.94
N PRO A 605 68.15 29.54 18.93
CA PRO A 605 67.99 31.01 18.79
C PRO A 605 69.36 31.74 18.88
N PRO A 606 69.55 33.08 19.12
CA PRO A 606 68.61 34.19 19.41
C PRO A 606 68.91 35.58 18.77
N SER A 607 67.95 36.51 18.80
CA SER A 607 68.03 37.88 19.40
C SER A 607 66.63 38.48 19.45
#